data_AF-A0A814SXR6-F1
#
_entry.id   AF-A0A814SXR6-F1
#
_cell.length_a   1.000
_cell.length_b   1.000
_cell.length_c   1.000
_cell.angle_alpha   90.00
_cell.angle_beta   90.00
_cell.angle_gamma   90.00
#
_symmetry.space_group_name_H-M   'P 1'
#
loop_
_entity.id
_entity.type
_entity.pdbx_description
1 polymer ?
#
loop_
_entity_poly.entity_id
_entity_poly.type
_entity_poly.pdbx_seq_one_letter_code
_entity_poly.pdbx_strand_id
1 'polypeptide(L)'
;MSSELIATCRFKIQQQEKNISANELQQLFDHIVQEFHNTKDNLPIRSIKDVVTVLTTVGDYAKYSDASILNHHLFIILRNTLVILFQKWNTSNKLNDQEVAVFQGISVLFVWLTINVNDTNINHFKTIFVNKSLIESIIQCINSITTNDKHLDSANLICLNKIITALHILQYKRLELRDDPLLLDLLDSIVNFLCSTHYVETFKRVQPDSTQLTIREEFVLLICPGYVVYCFGKDQENICLRLCNYVLIYFTNILSIFTKLISKWNKAIVLVMKCMVSMLQKLALSKYLQRDRNQHIQLIDYINVILNSVNSVHVLRDDTGVILLSYSIVYLFSLTFEPTLLTVIKEKKLASTILKLIDENDDYVSVNAYHLLSLIIDEQDIEKLENSKKIIKVFIGLIKKNIEDISRIVLVQNTLISLKSFVRHNKIRNELIKQTTAIQMLVQITTEKKLNIIEVQQHTIEILCILTFNQKVANILKNDQMFIIHIESLLGSKQATLQKAAEKIILQLQKDNREANTGILISSRIFGISTIPADHFQSNVESELRNTAKSNLAYLSKKCFCKENSTAYRKLDSSTL
;
A
#
# COMPACT_ATOMS: atom_id res chain seq x y z
N MET A 1 -8.58 41.16 23.86
CA MET A 1 -7.27 40.51 23.97
C MET A 1 -6.20 41.58 23.89
N SER A 2 -5.29 41.69 24.88
CA SER A 2 -4.16 42.60 24.73
C SER A 2 -3.25 42.04 23.62
N SER A 3 -2.96 42.84 22.58
CA SER A 3 -1.99 42.45 21.54
C SER A 3 -0.61 42.10 22.13
N GLU A 4 -0.36 42.58 23.34
CA GLU A 4 0.83 42.41 24.14
C GLU A 4 1.04 40.97 24.66
N LEU A 5 -0.02 40.26 25.10
CA LEU A 5 0.12 38.88 25.59
C LEU A 5 0.50 37.93 24.44
N ILE A 6 -0.16 38.08 23.30
CA ILE A 6 0.12 37.27 22.12
C ILE A 6 1.46 37.64 21.50
N ALA A 7 1.82 38.92 21.46
CA ALA A 7 3.16 39.33 21.05
C ALA A 7 4.22 38.76 22.00
N THR A 8 3.95 38.68 23.30
CA THR A 8 4.83 38.06 24.30
C THR A 8 4.92 36.55 24.13
N CYS A 9 3.80 35.86 23.91
CA CYS A 9 3.79 34.41 23.63
C CYS A 9 4.55 34.10 22.34
N ARG A 10 4.29 34.87 21.27
CA ARG A 10 5.01 34.77 20.00
C ARG A 10 6.50 35.02 20.20
N PHE A 11 6.88 36.09 20.88
CA PHE A 11 8.27 36.43 21.15
C PHE A 11 8.96 35.36 22.00
N LYS A 12 8.31 34.83 23.04
CA LYS A 12 8.85 33.75 23.88
C LYS A 12 9.04 32.46 23.09
N ILE A 13 8.05 32.04 22.30
CA ILE A 13 8.15 30.83 21.48
C ILE A 13 9.24 31.03 20.40
N GLN A 14 9.34 32.23 19.79
CA GLN A 14 10.35 32.56 18.78
C GLN A 14 11.78 32.64 19.33
N GLN A 15 11.97 33.22 20.52
CA GLN A 15 13.30 33.35 21.15
C GLN A 15 13.80 32.03 21.74
N GLN A 16 12.90 31.10 22.06
CA GLN A 16 13.22 29.86 22.79
C GLN A 16 12.97 28.58 21.97
N GLU A 17 12.86 28.68 20.64
CA GLU A 17 12.43 27.61 19.71
C GLU A 17 13.07 26.23 19.99
N LYS A 18 14.34 26.19 20.43
CA LYS A 18 15.05 24.93 20.72
C LYS A 18 14.99 24.46 22.17
N ASN A 19 14.65 25.33 23.13
CA ASN A 19 14.84 25.08 24.57
C ASN A 19 13.59 25.25 25.44
N ILE A 20 12.46 25.72 24.92
CA ILE A 20 11.24 25.90 25.73
C ILE A 20 10.79 24.55 26.33
N SER A 21 10.64 24.40 27.63
CA SER A 21 10.21 23.12 28.21
C SER A 21 8.73 22.81 27.91
N ALA A 22 8.31 21.54 28.06
CA ALA A 22 6.90 21.17 27.93
C ALA A 22 6.01 21.90 28.95
N ASN A 23 6.51 22.08 30.19
CA ASN A 23 5.79 22.82 31.24
C ASN A 23 5.63 24.30 30.89
N GLU A 24 6.65 24.95 30.33
CA GLU A 24 6.54 26.35 29.88
C GLU A 24 5.53 26.50 28.73
N LEU A 25 5.49 25.54 27.80
CA LEU A 25 4.47 25.51 26.76
C LEU A 25 3.05 25.33 27.31
N GLN A 26 2.86 24.42 28.27
CA GLN A 26 1.56 24.26 28.94
C GLN A 26 1.13 25.54 29.65
N GLN A 27 2.03 26.17 30.41
CA GLN A 27 1.72 27.44 31.07
C GLN A 27 1.34 28.53 30.07
N LEU A 28 2.05 28.64 28.94
CA LEU A 28 1.68 29.58 27.88
C LEU A 28 0.29 29.27 27.32
N PHE A 29 -0.04 28.00 27.11
CA PHE A 29 -1.35 27.60 26.63
C PHE A 29 -2.45 27.84 27.67
N ASP A 30 -2.20 27.65 28.97
CA ASP A 30 -3.13 27.96 30.04
C ASP A 30 -3.49 29.45 30.05
N HIS A 31 -2.49 30.32 29.91
CA HIS A 31 -2.72 31.78 29.83
C HIS A 31 -3.56 32.15 28.60
N ILE A 32 -3.31 31.52 27.45
CA ILE A 32 -4.10 31.70 26.23
C ILE A 32 -5.56 31.26 26.45
N VAL A 33 -5.77 30.10 27.10
CA VAL A 33 -7.11 29.55 27.35
C VAL A 33 -7.89 30.42 28.36
N GLN A 34 -7.24 30.88 29.43
CA GLN A 34 -7.86 31.78 30.40
C GLN A 34 -8.33 33.09 29.75
N GLU A 35 -7.55 33.65 28.84
CA GLU A 35 -7.96 34.84 28.08
C GLU A 35 -9.18 34.59 27.18
N PHE A 36 -9.29 33.42 26.56
CA PHE A 36 -10.50 33.07 25.81
C PHE A 36 -11.75 33.02 26.69
N HIS A 37 -11.62 32.55 27.94
CA HIS A 37 -12.74 32.52 28.89
C HIS A 37 -13.11 33.90 29.45
N ASN A 38 -12.15 34.82 29.56
CA ASN A 38 -12.37 36.17 30.08
C ASN A 38 -13.04 37.12 29.06
N THR A 39 -13.00 36.80 27.77
CA THR A 39 -13.78 37.51 26.75
C THR A 39 -15.26 37.10 26.81
N LYS A 40 -16.12 37.99 27.32
CA LYS A 40 -17.58 37.78 27.46
C LYS A 40 -18.33 37.54 26.14
N ASP A 41 -17.73 37.88 25.00
CA ASP A 41 -18.28 37.62 23.68
C ASP A 41 -17.63 36.37 23.09
N ASN A 42 -18.45 35.49 22.49
CA ASN A 42 -18.06 34.31 21.70
C ASN A 42 -16.59 34.36 21.23
N LEU A 43 -15.78 33.38 21.65
CA LEU A 43 -14.37 33.13 21.26
C LEU A 43 -13.91 34.01 20.08
N PRO A 44 -13.16 35.12 20.31
CA PRO A 44 -12.85 36.06 19.24
C PRO A 44 -11.97 35.37 18.21
N ILE A 45 -12.48 35.20 16.98
CA ILE A 45 -11.76 34.62 15.83
C ILE A 45 -10.37 35.25 15.64
N ARG A 46 -10.24 36.56 15.93
CA ARG A 46 -8.97 37.29 15.92
C ARG A 46 -7.93 36.70 16.88
N SER A 47 -8.33 36.41 18.12
CA SER A 47 -7.44 35.83 19.13
C SER A 47 -6.97 34.43 18.72
N ILE A 48 -7.85 33.64 18.12
CA ILE A 48 -7.52 32.30 17.61
C ILE A 48 -6.56 32.39 16.43
N LYS A 49 -6.76 33.34 15.51
CA LYS A 49 -5.87 33.55 14.35
C LYS A 49 -4.43 33.76 14.78
N ASP A 50 -4.23 34.60 15.78
CA ASP A 50 -2.91 34.92 16.27
C ASP A 50 -2.24 33.71 16.94
N VAL A 51 -2.98 32.95 17.77
CA VAL A 51 -2.50 31.71 18.38
C VAL A 51 -2.11 30.67 17.32
N VAL A 52 -2.97 30.46 16.33
CA VAL A 52 -2.70 29.53 15.23
C VAL A 52 -1.48 29.96 14.45
N THR A 53 -1.33 31.26 14.17
CA THR A 53 -0.14 31.81 13.50
C THR A 53 1.12 31.49 14.28
N VAL A 54 1.12 31.66 15.60
CA VAL A 54 2.27 31.31 16.45
C VAL A 54 2.58 29.81 16.37
N LEU A 55 1.56 28.97 16.48
CA LEU A 55 1.73 27.51 16.41
C LEU A 55 2.20 27.00 15.04
N THR A 56 1.88 27.70 13.95
CA THR A 56 2.27 27.30 12.58
C THR A 56 3.55 27.94 12.07
N THR A 57 4.01 29.07 12.63
CA THR A 57 5.22 29.76 12.14
C THR A 57 6.48 29.50 12.97
N VAL A 58 6.34 28.95 14.18
CA VAL A 58 7.41 28.93 15.20
C VAL A 58 7.58 27.54 15.84
N GLY A 59 6.89 26.53 15.33
CA GLY A 59 6.69 25.26 16.03
C GLY A 59 7.71 24.17 15.71
N ASP A 60 8.33 23.59 16.74
CA ASP A 60 8.78 22.20 16.70
C ASP A 60 7.55 21.28 16.85
N TYR A 61 6.98 20.88 15.71
CA TYR A 61 5.76 20.07 15.69
C TYR A 61 5.91 18.71 16.39
N ALA A 62 7.12 18.18 16.53
CA ALA A 62 7.34 16.94 17.28
C ALA A 62 7.04 17.16 18.77
N LYS A 63 7.39 18.33 19.28
CA LYS A 63 7.16 18.75 20.67
C LYS A 63 5.70 19.05 20.97
N TYR A 64 4.99 19.69 20.04
CA TYR A 64 3.55 19.90 20.18
C TYR A 64 2.77 18.59 20.11
N SER A 65 3.33 17.56 19.49
CA SER A 65 2.76 16.22 19.47
C SER A 65 3.14 15.35 20.69
N ASP A 66 3.86 15.89 21.67
CA ASP A 66 4.06 15.20 22.95
C ASP A 66 2.71 15.01 23.67
N ALA A 67 2.50 13.84 24.28
CA ALA A 67 1.24 13.51 24.94
C ALA A 67 0.86 14.52 26.03
N SER A 68 1.85 15.02 26.79
CA SER A 68 1.63 16.02 27.83
C SER A 68 1.13 17.36 27.26
N ILE A 69 1.57 17.72 26.05
CA ILE A 69 1.16 18.95 25.37
C ILE A 69 -0.19 18.76 24.66
N LEU A 70 -0.36 17.68 23.91
CA LEU A 70 -1.59 17.40 23.15
C LEU A 70 -2.83 17.25 24.04
N ASN A 71 -2.65 16.85 25.30
CA ASN A 71 -3.75 16.76 26.25
C ASN A 71 -4.29 18.13 26.68
N HIS A 72 -3.64 19.21 26.30
CA HIS A 72 -4.03 20.57 26.69
C HIS A 72 -5.38 20.98 26.06
N HIS A 73 -6.21 21.70 26.83
CA HIS A 73 -7.56 22.12 26.42
C HIS A 73 -7.57 23.01 25.17
N LEU A 74 -6.46 23.70 24.88
CA LEU A 74 -6.28 24.50 23.66
C LEU A 74 -6.61 23.70 22.39
N PHE A 75 -6.16 22.45 22.27
CA PHE A 75 -6.42 21.65 21.06
C PHE A 75 -7.91 21.27 20.92
N ILE A 76 -8.62 21.16 22.03
CA ILE A 76 -10.09 20.99 22.06
C ILE A 76 -10.78 22.26 21.55
N ILE A 77 -10.31 23.45 21.97
CA ILE A 77 -10.83 24.74 21.47
C ILE A 77 -10.58 24.89 19.97
N LEU A 78 -9.39 24.57 19.49
CA LEU A 78 -9.06 24.61 18.06
C LEU A 78 -9.94 23.66 17.24
N ARG A 79 -10.12 22.42 17.72
CA ARG A 79 -11.06 21.46 17.11
C ARG A 79 -12.49 21.99 17.07
N ASN A 80 -13.00 22.53 18.17
CA ASN A 80 -14.37 23.05 18.21
C ASN A 80 -14.54 24.27 17.30
N THR A 81 -13.52 25.11 17.19
CA THR A 81 -13.50 26.23 16.24
C THR A 81 -13.56 25.73 14.80
N LEU A 82 -12.81 24.68 14.48
CA LEU A 82 -12.86 24.02 13.18
C LEU A 82 -14.27 23.51 12.85
N VAL A 83 -14.96 22.87 13.81
CA VAL A 83 -16.35 22.43 13.67
C VAL A 83 -17.28 23.60 13.32
N ILE A 84 -17.19 24.71 14.07
CA ILE A 84 -18.02 25.90 13.83
C ILE A 84 -17.78 26.45 12.43
N LEU A 85 -16.53 26.52 11.98
CA LEU A 85 -16.17 27.01 10.64
C LEU A 85 -16.69 26.09 9.53
N PHE A 86 -16.61 24.77 9.70
CA PHE A 86 -17.24 23.82 8.77
C PHE A 86 -18.76 23.98 8.72
N GLN A 87 -19.43 24.12 9.87
CA GLN A 87 -20.89 24.30 9.93
C GLN A 87 -21.35 25.61 9.27
N LYS A 88 -20.62 26.71 9.51
CA LYS A 88 -20.87 27.99 8.82
C LYS A 88 -20.67 27.85 7.31
N TRP A 89 -19.59 27.21 6.90
CA TRP A 89 -19.33 26.98 5.48
C TRP A 89 -20.43 26.11 4.85
N ASN A 90 -20.81 25.00 5.47
CA ASN A 90 -21.88 24.09 5.01
C ASN A 90 -23.24 24.77 4.89
N THR A 91 -23.53 25.81 5.67
CA THR A 91 -24.79 26.57 5.60
C THR A 91 -24.79 27.68 4.53
N SER A 92 -23.80 27.68 3.62
CA SER A 92 -23.60 28.70 2.56
C SER A 92 -23.23 30.09 3.06
N ASN A 93 -22.89 30.27 4.34
CA ASN A 93 -22.38 31.54 4.82
C ASN A 93 -20.96 31.72 4.29
N LYS A 94 -20.73 32.82 3.55
CA LYS A 94 -19.37 33.20 3.13
C LYS A 94 -18.55 33.49 4.38
N LEU A 95 -17.52 32.69 4.63
CA LEU A 95 -16.55 32.97 5.68
C LEU A 95 -15.84 34.29 5.37
N ASN A 96 -15.65 35.14 6.39
CA ASN A 96 -14.85 36.35 6.24
C ASN A 96 -13.34 36.01 6.21
N ASP A 97 -12.50 36.97 5.83
CA ASP A 97 -11.05 36.73 5.64
C ASP A 97 -10.34 36.24 6.92
N GLN A 98 -10.80 36.66 8.10
CA GLN A 98 -10.25 36.19 9.37
C GLN A 98 -10.64 34.74 9.64
N GLU A 99 -11.90 34.39 9.41
CA GLU A 99 -12.42 33.02 9.51
C GLU A 99 -11.71 32.08 8.54
N VAL A 100 -11.48 32.51 7.30
CA VAL A 100 -10.71 31.75 6.29
C VAL A 100 -9.28 31.52 6.77
N ALA A 101 -8.60 32.55 7.28
CA ALA A 101 -7.24 32.43 7.78
C ALA A 101 -7.14 31.47 8.98
N VAL A 102 -8.09 31.53 9.92
CA VAL A 102 -8.18 30.59 11.05
C VAL A 102 -8.44 29.18 10.55
N PHE A 103 -9.38 29.00 9.63
CA PHE A 103 -9.74 27.70 9.07
C PHE A 103 -8.54 27.01 8.43
N GLN A 104 -7.81 27.75 7.59
CA GLN A 104 -6.61 27.26 6.91
C GLN A 104 -5.50 26.96 7.92
N GLY A 105 -5.25 27.86 8.87
CA GLY A 105 -4.16 27.71 9.84
C GLY A 105 -4.37 26.51 10.78
N ILE A 106 -5.59 26.29 11.28
CA ILE A 106 -5.90 25.10 12.10
C ILE A 106 -5.70 23.83 11.26
N SER A 107 -6.20 23.83 10.01
CA SER A 107 -6.08 22.66 9.13
C SER A 107 -4.63 22.31 8.80
N VAL A 108 -3.77 23.33 8.61
CA VAL A 108 -2.31 23.16 8.44
C VAL A 108 -1.70 22.54 9.70
N LEU A 109 -1.94 23.14 10.86
CA LEU A 109 -1.41 22.67 12.13
C LEU A 109 -1.76 21.20 12.38
N PHE A 110 -3.01 20.83 12.10
CA PHE A 110 -3.51 19.47 12.32
C PHE A 110 -2.84 18.43 11.42
N VAL A 111 -2.48 18.78 10.17
CA VAL A 111 -1.65 17.91 9.33
C VAL A 111 -0.27 17.73 9.95
N TRP A 112 0.38 18.81 10.36
CA TRP A 112 1.73 18.74 10.96
C TRP A 112 1.78 17.92 12.24
N LEU A 113 0.78 18.04 13.10
CA LEU A 113 0.69 17.26 14.33
C LEU A 113 0.60 15.76 14.05
N THR A 114 -0.26 15.35 13.09
CA THR A 114 -0.50 13.91 12.80
C THR A 114 0.72 13.21 12.19
N ILE A 115 1.67 13.96 11.62
CA ILE A 115 2.97 13.41 11.19
C ILE A 115 3.76 12.82 12.37
N ASN A 116 3.54 13.26 13.61
CA ASN A 116 4.29 12.80 14.78
C ASN A 116 3.50 11.84 15.68
N VAL A 117 2.43 11.22 15.19
CA VAL A 117 1.66 10.23 15.96
C VAL A 117 2.48 8.97 16.25
N ASN A 118 2.40 8.50 17.50
CA ASN A 118 3.10 7.33 18.05
C ASN A 118 2.29 6.69 19.19
N ASP A 119 2.83 5.63 19.82
CA ASP A 119 2.14 4.81 20.83
C ASP A 119 1.80 5.57 22.11
N THR A 120 2.53 6.63 22.43
CA THR A 120 2.33 7.39 23.66
C THR A 120 1.26 8.48 23.50
N ASN A 121 1.04 8.98 22.29
CA ASN A 121 0.16 10.13 22.06
C ASN A 121 -1.15 9.80 21.30
N ILE A 122 -1.32 8.58 20.80
CA ILE A 122 -2.46 8.20 19.95
C ILE A 122 -3.82 8.50 20.58
N ASN A 123 -4.01 8.25 21.87
CA ASN A 123 -5.29 8.50 22.54
C ASN A 123 -5.69 9.98 22.51
N HIS A 124 -4.73 10.90 22.62
CA HIS A 124 -5.00 12.33 22.49
C HIS A 124 -5.37 12.72 21.06
N PHE A 125 -4.70 12.13 20.07
CA PHE A 125 -5.12 12.29 18.66
C PHE A 125 -6.54 11.77 18.42
N LYS A 126 -6.95 10.65 19.04
CA LYS A 126 -8.34 10.18 18.94
C LYS A 126 -9.32 11.22 19.47
N THR A 127 -9.03 11.80 20.64
CA THR A 127 -9.88 12.86 21.23
C THR A 127 -10.00 14.10 20.35
N ILE A 128 -8.93 14.47 19.64
CA ILE A 128 -8.91 15.66 18.78
C ILE A 128 -9.60 15.38 17.43
N PHE A 129 -9.29 14.25 16.78
CA PHE A 129 -9.67 14.00 15.38
C PHE A 129 -10.89 13.08 15.22
N VAL A 130 -11.05 12.09 16.09
CA VAL A 130 -12.16 11.11 16.04
C VAL A 130 -13.31 11.63 16.90
N ASN A 131 -13.74 12.86 16.59
CA ASN A 131 -14.83 13.54 17.27
C ASN A 131 -16.07 13.55 16.38
N LYS A 132 -17.21 13.10 16.94
CA LYS A 132 -18.48 12.99 16.21
C LYS A 132 -18.86 14.27 15.46
N SER A 133 -18.87 15.43 16.13
CA SER A 133 -19.26 16.70 15.51
C SER A 133 -18.35 17.13 14.37
N LEU A 134 -17.04 16.89 14.49
CA LEU A 134 -16.09 17.16 13.42
C LEU A 134 -16.32 16.25 12.21
N ILE A 135 -16.37 14.94 12.45
CA ILE A 135 -16.55 13.95 11.38
C ILE A 135 -17.89 14.14 10.68
N GLU A 136 -18.98 14.36 11.41
CA GLU A 136 -20.30 14.65 10.82
C GLU A 136 -20.29 15.93 9.97
N SER A 137 -19.58 16.98 10.39
CA SER A 137 -19.46 18.22 9.62
C SER A 137 -18.68 18.03 8.32
N ILE A 138 -17.64 17.18 8.34
CA ILE A 138 -16.88 16.77 7.15
C ILE A 138 -17.77 15.96 6.21
N ILE A 139 -18.49 14.96 6.73
CA ILE A 139 -19.42 14.12 5.96
C ILE A 139 -20.50 14.98 5.30
N GLN A 140 -21.10 15.91 6.03
CA GLN A 140 -22.09 16.84 5.47
C GLN A 140 -21.51 17.65 4.31
N CYS A 141 -20.24 18.08 4.41
CA CYS A 141 -19.58 18.80 3.34
C CYS A 141 -19.41 17.92 2.09
N ILE A 142 -18.89 16.69 2.26
CA ILE A 142 -18.70 15.72 1.17
C ILE A 142 -20.04 15.34 0.53
N ASN A 143 -21.08 15.10 1.32
CA ASN A 143 -22.41 14.79 0.81
C ASN A 143 -23.03 15.98 0.05
N SER A 144 -22.77 17.21 0.49
CA SER A 144 -23.19 18.41 -0.26
C SER A 144 -22.46 18.49 -1.60
N ILE A 145 -21.14 18.33 -1.63
CA ILE A 145 -20.36 18.25 -2.87
C ILE A 145 -20.94 17.18 -3.80
N THR A 146 -21.26 16.01 -3.26
CA THR A 146 -21.79 14.85 -4.01
C THR A 146 -23.17 15.08 -4.62
N THR A 147 -24.01 15.92 -3.99
CA THR A 147 -25.42 16.08 -4.39
C THR A 147 -25.67 17.31 -5.27
N ASN A 148 -24.88 18.38 -5.11
CA ASN A 148 -25.16 19.64 -5.80
C ASN A 148 -23.91 20.49 -6.12
N ASP A 149 -22.72 19.88 -6.20
CA ASP A 149 -21.44 20.58 -6.45
C ASP A 149 -21.08 21.69 -5.46
N LYS A 150 -21.86 21.85 -4.39
CA LYS A 150 -21.63 22.91 -3.41
C LYS A 150 -20.26 22.74 -2.79
N HIS A 151 -19.51 23.84 -2.66
CA HIS A 151 -18.14 23.90 -2.14
C HIS A 151 -17.02 23.47 -3.08
N LEU A 152 -17.32 22.81 -4.20
CA LEU A 152 -16.28 22.19 -5.04
C LEU A 152 -15.33 23.21 -5.69
N ASP A 153 -15.83 24.41 -6.00
CA ASP A 153 -15.02 25.51 -6.55
C ASP A 153 -14.65 26.56 -5.48
N SER A 154 -14.86 26.25 -4.19
CA SER A 154 -14.54 27.17 -3.09
C SER A 154 -13.06 27.11 -2.73
N ALA A 155 -12.44 28.27 -2.50
CA ALA A 155 -11.07 28.35 -1.98
C ALA A 155 -10.89 27.63 -0.62
N ASN A 156 -11.97 27.47 0.15
CA ASN A 156 -11.96 26.78 1.44
C ASN A 156 -11.87 25.25 1.30
N LEU A 157 -12.00 24.70 0.10
CA LEU A 157 -11.79 23.27 -0.16
C LEU A 157 -10.40 22.80 0.26
N ILE A 158 -9.40 23.69 0.24
CA ILE A 158 -8.06 23.40 0.73
C ILE A 158 -8.05 22.96 2.21
N CYS A 159 -8.97 23.51 3.04
CA CYS A 159 -9.08 23.14 4.44
C CYS A 159 -9.61 21.71 4.59
N LEU A 160 -10.65 21.36 3.80
CA LEU A 160 -11.18 20.00 3.75
C LEU A 160 -10.10 19.01 3.30
N ASN A 161 -9.33 19.34 2.25
CA ASN A 161 -8.21 18.52 1.77
C ASN A 161 -7.22 18.23 2.89
N LYS A 162 -6.82 19.26 3.65
CA LYS A 162 -5.85 19.13 4.75
C LYS A 162 -6.40 18.28 5.89
N ILE A 163 -7.66 18.45 6.29
CA ILE A 163 -8.24 17.66 7.37
C ILE A 163 -8.41 16.19 6.98
N ILE A 164 -8.86 15.88 5.76
CA ILE A 164 -8.91 14.50 5.27
C ILE A 164 -7.50 13.90 5.19
N THR A 165 -6.50 14.69 4.78
CA THR A 165 -5.10 14.26 4.78
C THR A 165 -4.61 13.93 6.19
N ALA A 166 -4.93 14.76 7.19
CA ALA A 166 -4.57 14.50 8.59
C ALA A 166 -5.22 13.19 9.10
N LEU A 167 -6.50 12.97 8.80
CA LEU A 167 -7.21 11.74 9.14
C LEU A 167 -6.63 10.50 8.42
N HIS A 168 -6.24 10.66 7.15
CA HIS A 168 -5.56 9.63 6.39
C HIS A 168 -4.20 9.27 7.03
N ILE A 169 -3.35 10.25 7.34
CA ILE A 169 -2.05 10.02 7.99
C ILE A 169 -2.24 9.29 9.33
N LEU A 170 -3.24 9.72 10.11
CA LEU A 170 -3.56 9.12 11.40
C LEU A 170 -3.93 7.64 11.26
N GLN A 171 -4.90 7.29 10.40
CA GLN A 171 -5.31 5.90 10.14
C GLN A 171 -4.23 5.06 9.46
N TYR A 172 -3.38 5.68 8.65
CA TYR A 172 -2.26 5.01 8.03
C TYR A 172 -1.24 4.54 9.07
N LYS A 173 -0.88 5.44 10.00
CA LYS A 173 0.11 5.15 11.05
C LYS A 173 -0.46 4.23 12.15
N ARG A 174 -1.79 4.20 12.30
CA ARG A 174 -2.49 3.54 13.41
C ARG A 174 -3.59 2.63 12.89
N LEU A 175 -3.25 1.36 12.75
CA LEU A 175 -4.16 0.36 12.18
C LEU A 175 -5.41 0.17 13.03
N GLU A 176 -5.31 0.38 14.35
CA GLU A 176 -6.43 0.27 15.29
C GLU A 176 -7.56 1.31 15.05
N LEU A 177 -7.31 2.33 14.23
CA LEU A 177 -8.30 3.34 13.86
C LEU A 177 -9.10 3.03 12.60
N ARG A 178 -8.71 2.01 11.82
CA ARG A 178 -9.37 1.70 10.55
C ARG A 178 -10.80 1.18 10.70
N ASP A 179 -11.08 0.57 11.84
CA ASP A 179 -12.38 0.00 12.16
C ASP A 179 -13.20 0.89 13.11
N ASP A 180 -12.80 2.15 13.30
CA ASP A 180 -13.57 3.10 14.10
C ASP A 180 -14.88 3.47 13.36
N PRO A 181 -16.06 3.35 14.00
CA PRO A 181 -17.33 3.58 13.34
C PRO A 181 -17.46 4.96 12.67
N LEU A 182 -16.95 6.02 13.31
CA LEU A 182 -17.05 7.37 12.75
C LEU A 182 -16.19 7.50 11.48
N LEU A 183 -15.01 6.87 11.49
CA LEU A 183 -14.10 6.90 10.35
C LEU A 183 -14.59 6.01 9.20
N LEU A 184 -15.33 4.94 9.52
CA LEU A 184 -16.04 4.12 8.54
C LEU A 184 -17.20 4.89 7.87
N ASP A 185 -17.97 5.67 8.64
CA ASP A 185 -19.02 6.54 8.07
C ASP A 185 -18.43 7.58 7.10
N LEU A 186 -17.28 8.16 7.46
CA LEU A 186 -16.55 9.06 6.58
C LEU A 186 -16.05 8.36 5.31
N LEU A 187 -15.51 7.14 5.45
CA LEU A 187 -15.10 6.33 4.32
C LEU A 187 -16.27 6.06 3.37
N ASP A 188 -17.44 5.71 3.90
CA ASP A 188 -18.64 5.46 3.09
C ASP A 188 -19.08 6.71 2.31
N SER A 189 -19.08 7.89 2.94
CA SER A 189 -19.37 9.17 2.29
C SER A 189 -18.37 9.47 1.15
N ILE A 190 -17.06 9.24 1.36
CA ILE A 190 -16.05 9.40 0.31
C ILE A 190 -16.25 8.40 -0.83
N VAL A 191 -16.61 7.14 -0.53
CA VAL A 191 -16.90 6.12 -1.55
C VAL A 191 -18.13 6.50 -2.37
N ASN A 192 -19.20 7.00 -1.73
CA ASN A 192 -20.38 7.53 -2.43
C ASN A 192 -19.99 8.69 -3.37
N PHE A 193 -19.12 9.59 -2.92
CA PHE A 193 -18.58 10.66 -3.74
C PHE A 193 -17.80 10.13 -4.95
N LEU A 194 -16.90 9.14 -4.78
CA LEU A 194 -16.13 8.55 -5.88
C LEU A 194 -17.01 7.79 -6.90
N CYS A 195 -18.15 7.28 -6.46
CA CYS A 195 -19.15 6.65 -7.33
C CYS A 195 -20.09 7.65 -8.02
N SER A 196 -19.97 8.95 -7.73
CA SER A 196 -20.80 10.00 -8.33
C SER A 196 -20.33 10.41 -9.73
N THR A 197 -21.21 11.10 -10.47
CA THR A 197 -20.89 11.70 -11.77
C THR A 197 -19.80 12.78 -11.65
N HIS A 198 -19.73 13.49 -10.52
CA HIS A 198 -18.76 14.58 -10.30
C HIS A 198 -17.30 14.10 -10.34
N TYR A 199 -17.03 12.90 -9.83
CA TYR A 199 -15.71 12.28 -9.91
C TYR A 199 -15.30 12.08 -11.39
N VAL A 200 -16.20 11.49 -12.18
CA VAL A 200 -15.99 11.20 -13.60
C VAL A 200 -15.81 12.48 -14.41
N GLU A 201 -16.65 13.48 -14.17
CA GLU A 201 -16.57 14.76 -14.87
C GLU A 201 -15.29 15.53 -14.57
N THR A 202 -14.86 15.54 -13.30
CA THR A 202 -13.60 16.21 -12.92
C THR A 202 -12.43 15.53 -13.62
N PHE A 203 -12.42 14.20 -13.69
CA PHE A 203 -11.38 13.47 -14.41
C PHE A 203 -11.36 13.81 -15.92
N LYS A 204 -12.52 13.87 -16.57
CA LYS A 204 -12.64 14.22 -18.00
C LYS A 204 -12.14 15.64 -18.33
N ARG A 205 -12.13 16.55 -17.34
CA ARG A 205 -11.68 17.93 -17.52
C ARG A 205 -10.16 18.08 -17.40
N VAL A 206 -9.48 17.12 -16.76
CA VAL A 206 -8.02 17.15 -16.62
C VAL A 206 -7.37 17.00 -18.00
N GLN A 207 -6.57 17.99 -18.37
CA GLN A 207 -5.78 17.91 -19.60
C GLN A 207 -4.53 17.04 -19.39
N PRO A 208 -4.21 16.10 -20.30
CA PRO A 208 -3.04 15.23 -20.18
C PRO A 208 -1.66 15.92 -20.15
N ASP A 209 -1.61 17.22 -20.43
CA ASP A 209 -0.41 18.07 -20.38
C ASP A 209 -0.48 19.13 -19.25
N SER A 210 -1.49 19.08 -18.38
CA SER A 210 -1.68 20.09 -17.31
C SER A 210 -0.56 20.07 -16.28
N THR A 211 0.20 21.16 -16.15
CA THR A 211 1.38 21.23 -15.28
C THR A 211 1.08 21.20 -13.78
N GLN A 212 -0.14 21.56 -13.39
CA GLN A 212 -0.61 21.61 -12.02
C GLN A 212 -2.07 21.15 -11.94
N LEU A 213 -2.48 20.67 -10.77
CA LEU A 213 -3.87 20.39 -10.48
C LEU A 213 -4.47 21.59 -9.74
N THR A 214 -5.71 21.90 -10.04
CA THR A 214 -6.53 22.79 -9.23
C THR A 214 -6.86 22.13 -7.88
N ILE A 215 -7.20 22.93 -6.86
CA ILE A 215 -7.60 22.41 -5.53
C ILE A 215 -8.75 21.39 -5.64
N ARG A 216 -9.67 21.64 -6.57
CA ARG A 216 -10.74 20.71 -6.96
C ARG A 216 -10.18 19.39 -7.46
N GLU A 217 -9.32 19.42 -8.47
CA GLU A 217 -8.73 18.20 -9.03
C GLU A 217 -7.89 17.45 -8.00
N GLU A 218 -7.14 18.14 -7.14
CA GLU A 218 -6.40 17.53 -6.03
C GLU A 218 -7.35 16.79 -5.07
N PHE A 219 -8.43 17.45 -4.63
CA PHE A 219 -9.42 16.85 -3.74
C PHE A 219 -10.00 15.57 -4.36
N VAL A 220 -10.51 15.70 -5.59
CA VAL A 220 -11.30 14.68 -6.25
C VAL A 220 -10.44 13.51 -6.74
N LEU A 221 -9.24 13.79 -7.27
CA LEU A 221 -8.42 12.79 -7.97
C LEU A 221 -7.26 12.26 -7.13
N LEU A 222 -6.84 12.98 -6.08
CA LEU A 222 -5.74 12.56 -5.21
C LEU A 222 -6.19 12.27 -3.78
N ILE A 223 -6.87 13.21 -3.12
CA ILE A 223 -7.18 13.11 -1.69
C ILE A 223 -8.24 12.04 -1.40
N CYS A 224 -9.39 12.10 -2.08
CA CYS A 224 -10.46 11.11 -1.89
C CYS A 224 -10.04 9.68 -2.30
N PRO A 225 -9.47 9.45 -3.51
CA PRO A 225 -8.91 8.15 -3.89
C PRO A 225 -7.85 7.65 -2.93
N GLY A 226 -6.93 8.54 -2.52
CA GLY A 226 -5.87 8.22 -1.56
C GLY A 226 -6.43 7.72 -0.24
N TYR A 227 -7.42 8.41 0.33
CA TYR A 227 -8.07 7.98 1.56
C TYR A 227 -8.66 6.56 1.44
N VAL A 228 -9.38 6.28 0.36
CA VAL A 228 -10.02 4.96 0.14
C VAL A 228 -9.00 3.83 0.00
N VAL A 229 -7.91 4.03 -0.74
CA VAL A 229 -6.88 3.00 -0.98
C VAL A 229 -6.26 2.46 0.32
N TYR A 230 -6.15 3.31 1.35
CA TYR A 230 -5.48 2.97 2.61
C TYR A 230 -6.42 2.62 3.76
N CYS A 231 -7.61 3.21 3.79
CA CYS A 231 -8.54 3.10 4.92
C CYS A 231 -9.52 1.93 4.79
N PHE A 232 -9.25 0.94 3.94
CA PHE A 232 -10.00 -0.32 3.94
C PHE A 232 -9.89 -1.00 5.31
N GLY A 233 -10.96 -0.91 6.10
CA GLY A 233 -11.21 -1.69 7.31
C GLY A 233 -11.93 -3.00 6.99
N LYS A 234 -12.76 -3.48 7.92
CA LYS A 234 -13.57 -4.70 7.76
C LYS A 234 -14.49 -4.70 6.52
N ASP A 235 -14.93 -3.53 6.03
CA ASP A 235 -15.87 -3.41 4.91
C ASP A 235 -15.24 -3.42 3.52
N GLN A 236 -13.96 -3.80 3.41
CA GLN A 236 -13.21 -3.80 2.15
C GLN A 236 -13.95 -4.49 0.99
N GLU A 237 -14.57 -5.66 1.21
CA GLU A 237 -15.25 -6.39 0.13
C GLU A 237 -16.43 -5.61 -0.47
N ASN A 238 -17.23 -4.93 0.36
CA ASN A 238 -18.39 -4.16 -0.09
C ASN A 238 -17.95 -2.89 -0.83
N ILE A 239 -16.96 -2.17 -0.28
CA ILE A 239 -16.42 -0.97 -0.92
C ILE A 239 -15.81 -1.31 -2.29
N CYS A 240 -15.00 -2.37 -2.38
CA CYS A 240 -14.44 -2.81 -3.65
C CYS A 240 -15.54 -3.18 -4.65
N LEU A 241 -16.63 -3.84 -4.22
CA LEU A 241 -17.74 -4.18 -5.11
C LEU A 241 -18.39 -2.92 -5.70
N ARG A 242 -18.68 -1.92 -4.87
CA ARG A 242 -19.27 -0.65 -5.32
C ARG A 242 -18.34 0.08 -6.29
N LEU A 243 -17.07 0.19 -5.95
CA LEU A 243 -16.09 0.84 -6.82
C LEU A 243 -15.88 0.09 -8.14
N CYS A 244 -15.89 -1.25 -8.16
CA CYS A 244 -15.83 -2.01 -9.41
C CYS A 244 -17.01 -1.69 -10.33
N ASN A 245 -18.23 -1.69 -9.79
CA ASN A 245 -19.45 -1.45 -10.57
C ASN A 245 -19.50 -0.07 -11.22
N TYR A 246 -18.93 0.94 -10.57
CA TYR A 246 -19.00 2.33 -11.04
C TYR A 246 -17.70 2.78 -11.70
N VAL A 247 -16.54 2.59 -11.06
CA VAL A 247 -15.30 3.28 -11.41
C VAL A 247 -14.49 2.56 -12.50
N LEU A 248 -14.56 1.23 -12.59
CA LEU A 248 -13.67 0.43 -13.46
C LEU A 248 -13.84 0.74 -14.96
N ILE A 249 -15.09 0.90 -15.42
CA ILE A 249 -15.39 1.28 -16.80
C ILE A 249 -14.81 2.67 -17.10
N TYR A 250 -14.93 3.61 -16.17
CA TYR A 250 -14.38 4.96 -16.34
C TYR A 250 -12.86 4.95 -16.42
N PHE A 251 -12.19 4.22 -15.54
CA PHE A 251 -10.72 4.09 -15.57
C PHE A 251 -10.22 3.50 -16.89
N THR A 252 -10.95 2.53 -17.44
CA THR A 252 -10.63 1.95 -18.75
C THR A 252 -10.72 3.00 -19.85
N ASN A 253 -11.81 3.79 -19.89
CA ASN A 253 -11.98 4.88 -20.86
C ASN A 253 -10.93 5.99 -20.70
N ILE A 254 -10.64 6.39 -19.46
CA ILE A 254 -9.64 7.40 -19.14
C ILE A 254 -8.26 6.96 -19.63
N LEU A 255 -7.83 5.75 -19.26
CA LEU A 255 -6.52 5.24 -19.66
C LEU A 255 -6.40 5.14 -21.18
N SER A 256 -7.49 4.82 -21.89
CA SER A 256 -7.51 4.81 -23.36
C SER A 256 -7.15 6.15 -24.00
N ILE A 257 -7.48 7.27 -23.33
CA ILE A 257 -7.19 8.62 -23.80
C ILE A 257 -5.79 9.03 -23.35
N PHE A 258 -5.50 8.87 -22.06
CA PHE A 258 -4.26 9.38 -21.46
C PHE A 258 -3.03 8.63 -21.97
N THR A 259 -3.09 7.32 -22.15
CA THR A 259 -1.93 6.54 -22.64
C THR A 259 -1.55 6.85 -24.08
N LYS A 260 -2.49 7.32 -24.92
CA LYS A 260 -2.19 7.83 -26.27
C LYS A 260 -1.34 9.11 -26.25
N LEU A 261 -1.39 9.84 -25.13
CA LEU A 261 -0.68 11.11 -24.92
C LEU A 261 0.41 10.98 -23.85
N ILE A 262 0.90 9.76 -23.60
CA ILE A 262 1.86 9.49 -22.53
C ILE A 262 3.17 10.29 -22.63
N SER A 263 3.57 10.64 -23.86
CA SER A 263 4.74 11.51 -24.09
C SER A 263 4.58 12.94 -23.56
N LYS A 264 3.34 13.38 -23.34
CA LYS A 264 3.02 14.70 -22.79
C LYS A 264 2.81 14.70 -21.28
N TRP A 265 2.82 13.52 -20.65
CA TRP A 265 2.58 13.43 -19.22
C TRP A 265 3.64 14.19 -18.45
N ASN A 266 3.16 14.98 -17.49
CA ASN A 266 3.99 15.62 -16.49
C ASN A 266 3.67 15.03 -15.12
N LYS A 267 4.30 15.60 -14.10
CA LYS A 267 4.23 15.11 -12.72
C LYS A 267 2.81 15.11 -12.13
N ALA A 268 1.99 16.12 -12.45
CA ALA A 268 0.61 16.19 -11.98
C ALA A 268 -0.22 15.02 -12.52
N ILE A 269 -0.05 14.73 -13.81
CA ILE A 269 -0.74 13.61 -14.47
C ILE A 269 -0.23 12.26 -13.96
N VAL A 270 1.09 12.12 -13.77
CA VAL A 270 1.66 10.91 -13.15
C VAL A 270 1.10 10.68 -11.74
N LEU A 271 0.88 11.73 -10.94
CA LEU A 271 0.23 11.61 -9.62
C LEU A 271 -1.22 11.10 -9.73
N VAL A 272 -1.99 11.65 -10.65
CA VAL A 272 -3.38 11.20 -10.90
C VAL A 272 -3.40 9.74 -11.35
N MET A 273 -2.55 9.38 -12.31
CA MET A 273 -2.43 8.00 -12.80
C MET A 273 -1.97 7.05 -11.68
N LYS A 274 -1.04 7.49 -10.81
CA LYS A 274 -0.60 6.73 -9.64
C LYS A 274 -1.77 6.38 -8.73
N CYS A 275 -2.59 7.36 -8.34
CA CYS A 275 -3.75 7.12 -7.49
C CYS A 275 -4.77 6.18 -8.14
N MET A 276 -5.05 6.37 -9.43
CA MET A 276 -5.94 5.50 -10.19
C MET A 276 -5.44 4.05 -10.28
N VAL A 277 -4.17 3.83 -10.61
CA VAL A 277 -3.59 2.47 -10.69
C VAL A 277 -3.53 1.82 -9.30
N SER A 278 -3.31 2.61 -8.25
CA SER A 278 -3.36 2.11 -6.86
C SER A 278 -4.77 1.64 -6.47
N MET A 279 -5.82 2.36 -6.89
CA MET A 279 -7.20 1.88 -6.76
C MET A 279 -7.44 0.61 -7.56
N LEU A 280 -7.01 0.55 -8.83
CA LEU A 280 -7.13 -0.65 -9.67
C LEU A 280 -6.48 -1.88 -9.03
N GLN A 281 -5.30 -1.71 -8.42
CA GLN A 281 -4.63 -2.74 -7.63
C GLN A 281 -5.53 -3.29 -6.51
N LYS A 282 -6.23 -2.40 -5.79
CA LYS A 282 -7.13 -2.79 -4.70
C LYS A 282 -8.39 -3.47 -5.21
N LEU A 283 -8.89 -3.08 -6.37
CA LEU A 283 -10.05 -3.70 -7.01
C LEU A 283 -9.74 -5.09 -7.57
N ALA A 284 -8.52 -5.29 -8.11
CA ALA A 284 -8.02 -6.56 -8.60
C ALA A 284 -7.89 -7.64 -7.51
N LEU A 285 -7.92 -7.26 -6.23
CA LEU A 285 -7.91 -8.16 -5.09
C LEU A 285 -9.27 -8.74 -4.72
N SER A 286 -10.33 -8.23 -5.33
CA SER A 286 -11.68 -8.65 -5.00
C SER A 286 -12.02 -9.98 -5.69
N LYS A 287 -12.92 -10.77 -5.07
CA LYS A 287 -13.48 -11.98 -5.69
C LYS A 287 -14.24 -11.70 -7.00
N TYR A 288 -14.42 -10.42 -7.34
CA TYR A 288 -15.26 -9.95 -8.45
C TYR A 288 -14.52 -9.80 -9.77
N LEU A 289 -13.21 -10.13 -9.82
CA LEU A 289 -12.40 -10.09 -11.03
C LEU A 289 -13.05 -10.81 -12.24
N GLN A 290 -13.84 -11.86 -11.98
CA GLN A 290 -14.52 -12.64 -13.00
C GLN A 290 -15.65 -11.88 -13.72
N ARG A 291 -16.30 -10.91 -13.05
CA ARG A 291 -17.43 -10.16 -13.64
C ARG A 291 -16.97 -9.16 -14.69
N ASP A 292 -15.82 -8.53 -14.48
CA ASP A 292 -15.33 -7.41 -15.29
C ASP A 292 -14.08 -7.78 -16.11
N ARG A 293 -14.00 -9.06 -16.53
CA ARG A 293 -12.81 -9.61 -17.20
C ARG A 293 -12.41 -8.80 -18.44
N ASN A 294 -13.37 -8.37 -19.25
CA ASN A 294 -13.09 -7.63 -20.49
C ASN A 294 -12.46 -6.26 -20.21
N GLN A 295 -12.90 -5.57 -19.17
CA GLN A 295 -12.33 -4.30 -18.72
C GLN A 295 -10.89 -4.53 -18.25
N HIS A 296 -10.64 -5.58 -17.48
CA HIS A 296 -9.28 -5.94 -17.05
C HIS A 296 -8.34 -6.26 -18.22
N ILE A 297 -8.83 -6.94 -19.28
CA ILE A 297 -8.04 -7.17 -20.50
C ILE A 297 -7.60 -5.85 -21.14
N GLN A 298 -8.51 -4.89 -21.30
CA GLN A 298 -8.16 -3.57 -21.84
C GLN A 298 -7.20 -2.80 -20.93
N LEU A 299 -7.37 -2.91 -19.62
CA LEU A 299 -6.46 -2.28 -18.65
C LEU A 299 -5.05 -2.88 -18.71
N ILE A 300 -4.89 -4.18 -18.96
CA ILE A 300 -3.58 -4.80 -19.20
C ILE A 300 -2.87 -4.11 -20.36
N ASP A 301 -3.58 -3.82 -21.46
CA ASP A 301 -3.01 -3.12 -22.62
C ASP A 301 -2.52 -1.72 -22.26
N TYR A 302 -3.32 -0.94 -21.53
CA TYR A 302 -2.93 0.40 -21.13
C TYR A 302 -1.77 0.42 -20.14
N ILE A 303 -1.74 -0.52 -19.20
CA ILE A 303 -0.63 -0.66 -18.26
C ILE A 303 0.64 -1.08 -19.00
N ASN A 304 0.55 -1.95 -20.00
CA ASN A 304 1.67 -2.29 -20.86
C ASN A 304 2.25 -1.05 -21.57
N VAL A 305 1.39 -0.14 -22.08
CA VAL A 305 1.85 1.13 -22.67
C VAL A 305 2.62 1.96 -21.65
N ILE A 306 2.15 2.05 -20.40
CA ILE A 306 2.85 2.79 -19.33
C ILE A 306 4.25 2.20 -19.08
N LEU A 307 4.34 0.88 -18.90
CA LEU A 307 5.61 0.19 -18.63
C LEU A 307 6.61 0.34 -19.78
N ASN A 308 6.15 0.30 -21.04
CA ASN A 308 7.02 0.46 -22.20
C ASN A 308 7.49 1.90 -22.42
N SER A 309 6.82 2.88 -21.82
CA SER A 309 7.11 4.31 -22.03
C SER A 309 8.18 4.88 -21.09
N VAL A 310 8.68 4.09 -20.13
CA VAL A 310 9.69 4.54 -19.14
C VAL A 310 10.96 5.09 -19.78
N ASN A 311 11.32 4.58 -20.96
CA ASN A 311 12.51 5.04 -21.67
C ASN A 311 12.31 6.32 -22.47
N SER A 312 11.08 6.60 -22.90
CA SER A 312 10.75 7.77 -23.71
C SER A 312 10.16 8.92 -22.90
N VAL A 313 9.73 8.67 -21.66
CA VAL A 313 9.05 9.65 -20.81
C VAL A 313 9.83 9.88 -19.53
N HIS A 314 10.61 10.96 -19.49
CA HIS A 314 11.51 11.27 -18.38
C HIS A 314 10.81 11.34 -17.01
N VAL A 315 9.58 11.85 -16.95
CA VAL A 315 8.84 11.95 -15.67
C VAL A 315 8.53 10.58 -15.05
N LEU A 316 8.51 9.50 -15.85
CA LEU A 316 8.32 8.14 -15.32
C LEU A 316 9.56 7.61 -14.58
N ARG A 317 10.73 8.24 -14.75
CA ARG A 317 11.98 7.91 -14.05
C ARG A 317 12.17 8.72 -12.76
N ASP A 318 11.30 9.68 -12.47
CA ASP A 318 11.33 10.39 -11.20
C ASP A 318 10.71 9.54 -10.07
N ASP A 319 10.89 9.96 -8.81
CA ASP A 319 10.37 9.22 -7.65
C ASP A 319 8.86 8.88 -7.77
N THR A 320 8.07 9.78 -8.36
CA THR A 320 6.62 9.60 -8.50
C THR A 320 6.30 8.60 -9.61
N GLY A 321 7.00 8.70 -10.73
CA GLY A 321 6.95 7.77 -11.84
C GLY A 321 7.31 6.35 -11.42
N VAL A 322 8.42 6.18 -10.69
CA VAL A 322 8.87 4.89 -10.15
C VAL A 322 7.78 4.24 -9.28
N ILE A 323 7.07 5.02 -8.47
CA ILE A 323 5.95 4.51 -7.66
C ILE A 323 4.76 4.08 -8.55
N LEU A 324 4.40 4.86 -9.57
CA LEU A 324 3.38 4.46 -10.55
C LEU A 324 3.74 3.14 -11.23
N LEU A 325 5.01 2.96 -11.62
CA LEU A 325 5.50 1.72 -12.23
C LEU A 325 5.39 0.55 -11.26
N SER A 326 5.75 0.75 -9.99
CA SER A 326 5.55 -0.26 -8.94
C SER A 326 4.07 -0.66 -8.83
N TYR A 327 3.15 0.29 -8.71
CA TYR A 327 1.72 -0.01 -8.66
C TYR A 327 1.21 -0.72 -9.92
N SER A 328 1.73 -0.34 -11.09
CA SER A 328 1.40 -0.96 -12.38
C SER A 328 1.81 -2.43 -12.41
N ILE A 329 3.04 -2.74 -11.97
CA ILE A 329 3.54 -4.11 -11.87
C ILE A 329 2.73 -4.92 -10.86
N VAL A 330 2.42 -4.35 -9.71
CA VAL A 330 1.64 -5.02 -8.67
C VAL A 330 0.21 -5.26 -9.12
N TYR A 331 -0.39 -4.35 -9.88
CA TYR A 331 -1.69 -4.55 -10.51
C TYR A 331 -1.64 -5.74 -11.47
N LEU A 332 -0.69 -5.78 -12.41
CA LEU A 332 -0.54 -6.92 -13.33
C LEU A 332 -0.32 -8.23 -12.58
N PHE A 333 0.55 -8.23 -11.56
CA PHE A 333 0.75 -9.38 -10.69
C PHE A 333 -0.55 -9.84 -10.03
N SER A 334 -1.40 -8.91 -9.57
CA SER A 334 -2.71 -9.25 -8.99
C SER A 334 -3.66 -9.90 -10.00
N LEU A 335 -3.54 -9.56 -11.28
CA LEU A 335 -4.35 -10.17 -12.34
C LEU A 335 -3.89 -11.58 -12.71
N THR A 336 -2.63 -11.95 -12.44
CA THR A 336 -2.10 -13.29 -12.73
C THR A 336 -2.81 -14.41 -11.95
N PHE A 337 -3.57 -14.07 -10.92
CA PHE A 337 -4.36 -15.04 -10.15
C PHE A 337 -5.60 -15.54 -10.89
N GLU A 338 -5.98 -14.90 -12.00
CA GLU A 338 -7.03 -15.40 -12.88
C GLU A 338 -6.39 -15.98 -14.15
N PRO A 339 -6.60 -17.27 -14.48
CA PRO A 339 -5.86 -17.95 -15.54
C PRO A 339 -6.01 -17.32 -16.92
N THR A 340 -7.20 -16.80 -17.24
CA THR A 340 -7.46 -16.13 -18.53
C THR A 340 -6.62 -14.85 -18.66
N LEU A 341 -6.61 -14.04 -17.60
CA LEU A 341 -5.82 -12.80 -17.56
C LEU A 341 -4.31 -13.09 -17.51
N LEU A 342 -3.87 -14.15 -16.83
CA LEU A 342 -2.47 -14.59 -16.88
C LEU A 342 -2.04 -14.92 -18.31
N THR A 343 -2.86 -15.65 -19.06
CA THR A 343 -2.60 -15.94 -20.48
C THR A 343 -2.47 -14.65 -21.28
N VAL A 344 -3.40 -13.70 -21.10
CA VAL A 344 -3.34 -12.38 -21.76
C VAL A 344 -2.05 -11.63 -21.40
N ILE A 345 -1.62 -11.65 -20.14
CA ILE A 345 -0.37 -10.99 -19.69
C ILE A 345 0.85 -11.64 -20.35
N LYS A 346 0.90 -12.97 -20.42
CA LYS A 346 1.99 -13.70 -21.10
C LYS A 346 2.08 -13.34 -22.58
N GLU A 347 0.94 -13.21 -23.26
CA GLU A 347 0.88 -12.80 -24.67
C GLU A 347 1.46 -11.39 -24.92
N LYS A 348 1.47 -10.50 -23.92
CA LYS A 348 2.07 -9.16 -24.04
C LYS A 348 3.61 -9.16 -24.06
N LYS A 349 4.26 -10.30 -23.81
CA LYS A 349 5.73 -10.45 -23.84
C LYS A 349 6.47 -9.40 -23.00
N LEU A 350 5.94 -9.12 -21.80
CA LEU A 350 6.45 -8.06 -20.91
C LEU A 350 7.82 -8.35 -20.31
N ALA A 351 8.33 -9.59 -20.41
CA ALA A 351 9.54 -10.02 -19.70
C ALA A 351 10.73 -9.08 -19.96
N SER A 352 10.98 -8.73 -21.22
CA SER A 352 12.08 -7.81 -21.59
C SER A 352 11.91 -6.40 -21.01
N THR A 353 10.68 -5.88 -20.96
CA THR A 353 10.38 -4.57 -20.37
C THR A 353 10.58 -4.61 -18.86
N ILE A 354 10.05 -5.62 -18.18
CA ILE A 354 10.17 -5.74 -16.73
C ILE A 354 11.63 -5.93 -16.30
N LEU A 355 12.43 -6.68 -17.06
CA LEU A 355 13.86 -6.83 -16.81
C LEU A 355 14.62 -5.50 -16.87
N LYS A 356 14.29 -4.62 -17.83
CA LYS A 356 14.88 -3.27 -17.90
C LYS A 356 14.57 -2.43 -16.67
N LEU A 357 13.35 -2.54 -16.11
CA LEU A 357 12.94 -1.80 -14.92
C LEU A 357 13.69 -2.23 -13.64
N ILE A 358 14.17 -3.47 -13.60
CA ILE A 358 14.93 -4.00 -12.46
C ILE A 358 16.35 -3.43 -12.39
N ASP A 359 16.91 -3.02 -13.53
CA ASP A 359 18.28 -2.49 -13.58
C ASP A 359 18.38 -1.02 -13.18
N GLU A 360 17.25 -0.35 -12.89
CA GLU A 360 17.18 1.05 -12.45
C GLU A 360 17.43 1.25 -10.93
N ASN A 361 17.88 0.22 -10.19
CA ASN A 361 18.32 0.28 -8.77
C ASN A 361 17.25 0.70 -7.73
N ASP A 362 15.95 0.56 -8.02
CA ASP A 362 14.91 0.68 -6.99
C ASP A 362 14.52 -0.71 -6.42
N ASP A 363 14.82 -0.94 -5.14
CA ASP A 363 14.49 -2.20 -4.45
C ASP A 363 12.99 -2.54 -4.49
N TYR A 364 12.09 -1.57 -4.54
CA TYR A 364 10.65 -1.78 -4.52
C TYR A 364 10.13 -2.26 -5.86
N VAL A 365 10.51 -1.55 -6.94
CA VAL A 365 10.20 -1.96 -8.30
C VAL A 365 10.82 -3.32 -8.56
N SER A 366 12.08 -3.53 -8.14
CA SER A 366 12.80 -4.77 -8.38
C SER A 366 12.08 -5.99 -7.81
N VAL A 367 11.60 -5.94 -6.56
CA VAL A 367 10.92 -7.08 -5.93
C VAL A 367 9.60 -7.40 -6.62
N ASN A 368 8.75 -6.38 -6.86
CA ASN A 368 7.47 -6.57 -7.53
C ASN A 368 7.67 -7.06 -8.98
N ALA A 369 8.68 -6.54 -9.65
CA ALA A 369 9.07 -6.93 -11.00
C ALA A 369 9.50 -8.40 -11.04
N TYR A 370 10.34 -8.85 -10.11
CA TYR A 370 10.72 -10.26 -10.00
C TYR A 370 9.52 -11.16 -9.70
N HIS A 371 8.58 -10.74 -8.86
CA HIS A 371 7.35 -11.51 -8.61
C HIS A 371 6.54 -11.71 -9.90
N LEU A 372 6.31 -10.65 -10.68
CA LEU A 372 5.61 -10.75 -11.96
C LEU A 372 6.40 -11.61 -12.96
N LEU A 373 7.71 -11.36 -13.12
CA LEU A 373 8.59 -12.14 -14.00
C LEU A 373 8.51 -13.63 -13.71
N SER A 374 8.49 -14.03 -12.42
CA SER A 374 8.43 -15.45 -12.04
C SER A 374 7.25 -16.21 -12.64
N LEU A 375 6.19 -15.51 -13.05
CA LEU A 375 4.96 -16.08 -13.60
C LEU A 375 4.86 -15.95 -15.12
N ILE A 376 5.57 -14.99 -15.73
CA ILE A 376 5.42 -14.64 -17.15
C ILE A 376 6.64 -14.98 -17.99
N ILE A 377 7.81 -15.18 -17.37
CA ILE A 377 9.05 -15.47 -18.07
C ILE A 377 9.03 -16.90 -18.62
N ASP A 378 9.57 -17.08 -19.82
CA ASP A 378 9.76 -18.40 -20.41
C ASP A 378 11.23 -18.87 -20.30
N GLU A 379 11.49 -20.11 -20.70
CA GLU A 379 12.86 -20.67 -20.64
C GLU A 379 13.80 -19.92 -21.59
N GLN A 380 13.33 -19.44 -22.75
CA GLN A 380 14.17 -18.77 -23.75
C GLN A 380 14.67 -17.42 -23.23
N ASP A 381 13.82 -16.67 -22.54
CA ASP A 381 14.16 -15.41 -21.88
C ASP A 381 15.17 -15.66 -20.73
N ILE A 382 14.99 -16.75 -19.97
CA ILE A 382 15.92 -17.12 -18.89
C ILE A 382 17.29 -17.54 -19.41
N GLU A 383 17.35 -18.29 -20.51
CA GLU A 383 18.62 -18.67 -21.11
C GLU A 383 19.44 -17.44 -21.53
N LYS A 384 18.77 -16.37 -21.96
CA LYS A 384 19.40 -15.09 -22.35
C LYS A 384 19.74 -14.17 -21.18
N LEU A 385 19.23 -14.43 -19.97
CA LEU A 385 19.49 -13.58 -18.80
C LEU A 385 20.96 -13.59 -18.37
N GLU A 386 21.69 -12.49 -18.55
CA GLU A 386 23.12 -12.41 -18.16
C GLU A 386 23.34 -12.56 -16.64
N ASN A 387 22.37 -12.20 -15.80
CA ASN A 387 22.54 -12.12 -14.35
C ASN A 387 21.51 -12.95 -13.54
N SER A 388 21.35 -14.23 -13.90
CA SER A 388 20.51 -15.19 -13.16
C SER A 388 20.86 -15.28 -11.66
N LYS A 389 22.14 -15.06 -11.30
CA LYS A 389 22.62 -15.02 -9.91
C LYS A 389 22.00 -13.88 -9.10
N LYS A 390 21.77 -12.70 -9.70
CA LYS A 390 21.11 -11.55 -9.04
C LYS A 390 19.70 -11.91 -8.59
N ILE A 391 18.94 -12.66 -9.42
CA ILE A 391 17.57 -13.10 -9.12
C ILE A 391 17.52 -13.93 -7.83
N ILE A 392 18.38 -14.97 -7.75
CA ILE A 392 18.47 -15.81 -6.54
C ILE A 392 18.90 -14.98 -5.33
N LYS A 393 19.91 -14.12 -5.49
CA LYS A 393 20.40 -13.27 -4.40
C LYS A 393 19.29 -12.39 -3.82
N VAL A 394 18.43 -11.82 -4.66
CA VAL A 394 17.30 -10.98 -4.23
C VAL A 394 16.30 -11.80 -3.42
N PHE A 395 15.81 -12.92 -3.94
CA PHE A 395 14.81 -13.73 -3.23
C PHE A 395 15.34 -14.35 -1.94
N ILE A 396 16.54 -14.92 -1.95
CA ILE A 396 17.16 -15.49 -0.74
C ILE A 396 17.42 -14.39 0.29
N GLY A 397 17.88 -13.22 -0.13
CA GLY A 397 18.06 -12.07 0.76
C GLY A 397 16.75 -11.60 1.41
N LEU A 398 15.65 -11.59 0.65
CA LEU A 398 14.32 -11.26 1.17
C LEU A 398 13.80 -12.29 2.16
N ILE A 399 13.93 -13.59 1.87
CA ILE A 399 13.52 -14.65 2.80
C ILE A 399 14.31 -14.51 4.10
N LYS A 400 15.64 -14.47 4.00
CA LYS A 400 16.54 -14.37 5.16
C LYS A 400 16.23 -13.16 6.04
N LYS A 401 15.94 -12.00 5.45
CA LYS A 401 15.66 -10.76 6.19
C LYS A 401 14.32 -10.76 6.93
N ASN A 402 13.34 -11.56 6.48
CA ASN A 402 11.96 -11.43 6.94
C ASN A 402 11.38 -12.69 7.58
N ILE A 403 12.07 -13.84 7.51
CA ILE A 403 11.58 -15.12 8.04
C ILE A 403 11.33 -15.10 9.56
N GLU A 404 12.13 -14.34 10.32
CA GLU A 404 12.00 -14.26 11.79
C GLU A 404 10.88 -13.33 12.27
N ASP A 405 10.37 -12.45 11.40
CA ASP A 405 9.34 -11.48 11.72
C ASP A 405 7.96 -12.03 11.34
N ILE A 406 7.19 -12.50 12.33
CA ILE A 406 5.85 -13.06 12.14
C ILE A 406 4.94 -12.06 11.40
N SER A 407 5.10 -10.75 11.62
CA SER A 407 4.32 -9.73 10.92
C SER A 407 4.59 -9.66 9.41
N ARG A 408 5.68 -10.32 8.95
CA ARG A 408 6.13 -10.35 7.55
C ARG A 408 6.06 -11.74 6.92
N ILE A 409 5.48 -12.73 7.59
CA ILE A 409 5.44 -14.10 7.07
C ILE A 409 4.80 -14.20 5.69
N VAL A 410 3.78 -13.38 5.47
CA VAL A 410 3.08 -13.19 4.20
C VAL A 410 4.01 -12.78 3.05
N LEU A 411 4.96 -11.88 3.29
CA LEU A 411 5.96 -11.49 2.29
C LEU A 411 6.86 -12.67 1.95
N VAL A 412 7.26 -13.43 2.98
CA VAL A 412 8.12 -14.61 2.83
C VAL A 412 7.41 -15.66 2.00
N GLN A 413 6.12 -15.91 2.27
CA GLN A 413 5.32 -16.83 1.48
C GLN A 413 5.28 -16.46 -0.01
N ASN A 414 4.97 -15.20 -0.35
CA ASN A 414 4.97 -14.74 -1.75
C ASN A 414 6.34 -14.88 -2.40
N THR A 415 7.39 -14.61 -1.61
CA THR A 415 8.77 -14.76 -2.05
C THR A 415 9.10 -16.21 -2.40
N LEU A 416 8.65 -17.17 -1.58
CA LEU A 416 8.80 -18.59 -1.83
C LEU A 416 7.98 -19.05 -3.04
N ILE A 417 6.76 -18.54 -3.23
CA ILE A 417 5.93 -18.84 -4.41
C ILE A 417 6.63 -18.41 -5.71
N SER A 418 7.17 -17.18 -5.74
CA SER A 418 7.89 -16.69 -6.91
C SER A 418 9.21 -17.42 -7.12
N LEU A 419 9.94 -17.70 -6.05
CA LEU A 419 11.16 -18.52 -6.15
C LEU A 419 10.86 -19.93 -6.67
N LYS A 420 9.78 -20.57 -6.20
CA LYS A 420 9.31 -21.88 -6.69
C LYS A 420 9.08 -21.84 -8.20
N SER A 421 8.45 -20.79 -8.70
CA SER A 421 8.18 -20.65 -10.13
C SER A 421 9.48 -20.47 -10.92
N PHE A 422 10.41 -19.65 -10.43
CA PHE A 422 11.72 -19.45 -11.05
C PHE A 422 12.61 -20.70 -11.05
N VAL A 423 12.63 -21.47 -9.97
CA VAL A 423 13.48 -22.66 -9.80
C VAL A 423 13.07 -23.81 -10.73
N ARG A 424 11.91 -23.72 -11.39
CA ARG A 424 11.55 -24.64 -12.47
C ARG A 424 12.46 -24.50 -13.69
N HIS A 425 13.03 -23.32 -13.91
CA HIS A 425 13.93 -23.05 -15.02
C HIS A 425 15.35 -23.51 -14.73
N ASN A 426 15.97 -24.19 -15.70
CA ASN A 426 17.21 -24.94 -15.48
C ASN A 426 18.36 -24.03 -15.02
N LYS A 427 18.50 -22.86 -15.65
CA LYS A 427 19.57 -21.90 -15.33
C LYS A 427 19.46 -21.37 -13.90
N ILE A 428 18.26 -21.01 -13.46
CA ILE A 428 18.00 -20.48 -12.12
C ILE A 428 18.16 -21.59 -11.07
N ARG A 429 17.62 -22.79 -11.36
CA ARG A 429 17.81 -23.98 -10.52
C ARG A 429 19.27 -24.26 -10.25
N ASN A 430 20.10 -24.26 -11.30
CA ASN A 430 21.53 -24.52 -11.19
C ASN A 430 22.26 -23.44 -10.38
N GLU A 431 21.87 -22.17 -10.49
CA GLU A 431 22.43 -21.09 -9.66
C GLU A 431 22.04 -21.21 -8.17
N LEU A 432 20.82 -21.66 -7.87
CA LEU A 432 20.41 -21.93 -6.49
C LEU A 432 21.16 -23.13 -5.90
N ILE A 433 21.37 -24.20 -6.69
CA ILE A 433 22.11 -25.40 -6.27
C ILE A 433 23.56 -25.06 -5.87
N LYS A 434 24.19 -24.08 -6.54
CA LYS A 434 25.54 -23.61 -6.20
C LYS A 434 25.62 -22.94 -4.82
N GLN A 435 24.48 -22.53 -4.24
CA GLN A 435 24.41 -21.81 -2.97
C GLN A 435 24.00 -22.74 -1.83
N THR A 436 24.93 -23.56 -1.33
CA THR A 436 24.69 -24.53 -0.26
C THR A 436 24.04 -23.90 0.99
N THR A 437 24.41 -22.67 1.34
CA THR A 437 23.83 -21.93 2.46
C THR A 437 22.35 -21.59 2.25
N ALA A 438 21.92 -21.34 1.00
CA ALA A 438 20.52 -21.10 0.67
C ALA A 438 19.69 -22.39 0.82
N ILE A 439 20.25 -23.54 0.43
CA ILE A 439 19.61 -24.85 0.61
C ILE A 439 19.44 -25.15 2.11
N GLN A 440 20.49 -24.96 2.91
CA GLN A 440 20.44 -25.15 4.36
C GLN A 440 19.37 -24.26 5.02
N MET A 441 19.26 -23.01 4.58
CA MET A 441 18.21 -22.09 5.05
C MET A 441 16.81 -22.62 4.71
N LEU A 442 16.58 -23.15 3.51
CA LEU A 442 15.29 -23.76 3.15
C LEU A 442 14.98 -25.00 3.99
N VAL A 443 16.00 -25.81 4.33
CA VAL A 443 15.83 -26.94 5.25
C VAL A 443 15.44 -26.47 6.66
N GLN A 444 16.10 -25.42 7.16
CA GLN A 444 15.77 -24.81 8.46
C GLN A 444 14.35 -24.28 8.49
N ILE A 445 13.91 -23.55 7.46
CA ILE A 445 12.53 -23.05 7.34
C ILE A 445 11.51 -24.19 7.44
N THR A 446 11.85 -25.35 6.89
CA THR A 446 10.98 -26.54 6.91
C THR A 446 10.89 -27.14 8.31
N THR A 447 12.00 -27.22 9.03
CA THR A 447 12.16 -28.03 10.25
C THR A 447 11.97 -27.24 11.56
N GLU A 448 12.14 -25.92 11.53
CA GLU A 448 12.07 -25.09 12.73
C GLU A 448 10.62 -24.87 13.21
N LYS A 449 10.35 -25.25 14.47
CA LYS A 449 9.02 -25.13 15.09
C LYS A 449 8.48 -23.69 15.11
N LYS A 450 9.35 -22.68 15.18
CA LYS A 450 8.95 -21.26 15.18
C LYS A 450 8.41 -20.80 13.81
N LEU A 451 8.74 -21.53 12.75
CA LEU A 451 8.37 -21.24 11.36
C LEU A 451 7.35 -22.24 10.81
N ASN A 452 6.65 -22.96 11.70
CA ASN A 452 5.65 -23.99 11.40
C ASN A 452 4.32 -23.39 10.90
N ILE A 453 4.42 -22.61 9.82
CA ILE A 453 3.30 -21.99 9.13
C ILE A 453 3.09 -22.80 7.84
N ILE A 454 1.89 -23.36 7.71
CA ILE A 454 1.56 -24.42 6.74
C ILE A 454 1.99 -24.05 5.33
N GLU A 455 1.66 -22.83 4.89
CA GLU A 455 1.90 -22.38 3.54
C GLU A 455 3.40 -22.13 3.27
N VAL A 456 4.14 -21.64 4.26
CA VAL A 456 5.59 -21.40 4.16
C VAL A 456 6.32 -22.73 4.06
N GLN A 457 5.97 -23.69 4.90
CA GLN A 457 6.53 -25.04 4.84
C GLN A 457 6.20 -25.72 3.51
N GLN A 458 4.93 -25.66 3.08
CA GLN A 458 4.50 -26.28 1.82
C GLN A 458 5.35 -25.78 0.65
N HIS A 459 5.46 -24.47 0.45
CA HIS A 459 6.23 -23.92 -0.67
C HIS A 459 7.72 -24.20 -0.56
N THR A 460 8.26 -24.22 0.66
CA THR A 460 9.67 -24.56 0.89
C THR A 460 9.95 -26.03 0.54
N ILE A 461 9.09 -26.96 0.95
CA ILE A 461 9.18 -28.38 0.59
C ILE A 461 9.07 -28.56 -0.93
N GLU A 462 8.15 -27.85 -1.58
CA GLU A 462 8.00 -27.89 -3.04
C GLU A 462 9.25 -27.37 -3.76
N ILE A 463 9.88 -26.30 -3.28
CA ILE A 463 11.16 -25.81 -3.82
C ILE A 463 12.23 -26.89 -3.64
N LEU A 464 12.40 -27.42 -2.43
CA LEU A 464 13.37 -28.47 -2.15
C LEU A 464 13.14 -29.70 -3.04
N CYS A 465 11.88 -30.07 -3.28
CA CYS A 465 11.51 -31.17 -4.17
C CYS A 465 11.89 -30.92 -5.63
N ILE A 466 11.88 -29.67 -6.11
CA ILE A 466 12.38 -29.32 -7.45
C ILE A 466 13.92 -29.38 -7.47
N LEU A 467 14.58 -29.07 -6.35
CA LEU A 467 16.03 -29.12 -6.26
C LEU A 467 16.60 -30.55 -6.17
N THR A 468 15.84 -31.52 -5.66
CA THR A 468 16.27 -32.93 -5.56
C THR A 468 16.44 -33.63 -6.90
N PHE A 469 16.02 -33.03 -8.01
CA PHE A 469 16.44 -33.49 -9.35
C PHE A 469 17.96 -33.34 -9.57
N ASN A 470 18.68 -32.66 -8.67
CA ASN A 470 20.13 -32.68 -8.60
C ASN A 470 20.62 -33.60 -7.48
N GLN A 471 21.49 -34.55 -7.83
CA GLN A 471 22.00 -35.57 -6.90
C GLN A 471 22.69 -34.98 -5.66
N LYS A 472 23.40 -33.85 -5.80
CA LYS A 472 24.08 -33.23 -4.65
C LYS A 472 23.06 -32.76 -3.62
N VAL A 473 21.97 -32.14 -4.07
CA VAL A 473 20.90 -31.69 -3.18
C VAL A 473 20.15 -32.87 -2.59
N ALA A 474 19.83 -33.90 -3.39
CA ALA A 474 19.19 -35.11 -2.89
C ALA A 474 20.02 -35.76 -1.77
N ASN A 475 21.34 -35.86 -1.94
CA ASN A 475 22.25 -36.40 -0.92
C ASN A 475 22.31 -35.51 0.34
N ILE A 476 22.33 -34.19 0.19
CA ILE A 476 22.27 -33.26 1.33
C ILE A 476 20.99 -33.51 2.14
N LEU A 477 19.84 -33.61 1.48
CA LEU A 477 18.56 -33.81 2.16
C LEU A 477 18.41 -35.20 2.78
N LYS A 478 18.92 -36.27 2.12
CA LYS A 478 18.93 -37.64 2.66
C LYS A 478 19.77 -37.75 3.94
N ASN A 479 20.86 -37.01 4.00
CA ASN A 479 21.80 -37.05 5.12
C ASN A 479 21.38 -36.11 6.26
N ASP A 480 20.38 -35.24 6.06
CA ASP A 480 19.83 -34.40 7.11
C ASP A 480 18.73 -35.15 7.88
N GLN A 481 19.13 -35.75 9.00
CA GLN A 481 18.23 -36.58 9.82
C GLN A 481 17.03 -35.79 10.36
N MET A 482 17.21 -34.51 10.69
CA MET A 482 16.14 -33.66 11.20
C MET A 482 15.09 -33.38 10.11
N PHE A 483 15.56 -33.11 8.89
CA PHE A 483 14.70 -32.94 7.74
C PHE A 483 13.89 -34.21 7.44
N ILE A 484 14.52 -35.39 7.37
CA ILE A 484 13.83 -36.65 7.07
C ILE A 484 12.75 -36.96 8.12
N ILE A 485 13.10 -36.89 9.41
CA ILE A 485 12.13 -37.12 10.50
C ILE A 485 10.94 -36.15 10.39
N HIS A 486 11.22 -34.88 10.09
CA HIS A 486 10.16 -33.89 9.94
C HIS A 486 9.24 -34.20 8.76
N ILE A 487 9.79 -34.46 7.56
CA ILE A 487 8.99 -34.78 6.37
C ILE A 487 8.17 -36.07 6.56
N GLU A 488 8.74 -37.12 7.18
CA GLU A 488 8.01 -38.35 7.49
C GLU A 488 6.86 -38.09 8.46
N SER A 489 7.05 -37.21 9.45
CA SER A 489 5.96 -36.81 10.35
C SER A 489 4.81 -36.10 9.63
N LEU A 490 5.09 -35.39 8.53
CA LEU A 490 4.08 -34.69 7.73
C LEU A 490 3.22 -35.64 6.87
N LEU A 491 3.62 -36.91 6.68
CA LEU A 491 2.80 -37.92 6.02
C LEU A 491 1.50 -38.20 6.80
N GLY A 492 1.51 -38.01 8.12
CA GLY A 492 0.32 -38.10 8.98
C GLY A 492 -0.43 -36.78 9.16
N SER A 493 -0.06 -35.73 8.44
CA SER A 493 -0.65 -34.39 8.60
C SER A 493 -2.12 -34.38 8.17
N LYS A 494 -2.97 -33.69 8.95
CA LYS A 494 -4.37 -33.40 8.55
C LYS A 494 -4.45 -32.37 7.41
N GLN A 495 -3.35 -31.68 7.10
CA GLN A 495 -3.27 -30.69 6.04
C GLN A 495 -2.89 -31.36 4.72
N ALA A 496 -3.88 -31.55 3.84
CA ALA A 496 -3.71 -32.29 2.59
C ALA A 496 -2.62 -31.72 1.67
N THR A 497 -2.39 -30.41 1.70
CA THR A 497 -1.38 -29.75 0.84
C THR A 497 0.05 -30.07 1.31
N LEU A 498 0.29 -30.00 2.62
CA LEU A 498 1.56 -30.39 3.24
C LEU A 498 1.83 -31.88 3.09
N GLN A 499 0.82 -32.73 3.33
CA GLN A 499 0.95 -34.17 3.15
C GLN A 499 1.37 -34.49 1.71
N LYS A 500 0.70 -33.92 0.70
CA LYS A 500 1.05 -34.11 -0.71
C LYS A 500 2.46 -33.61 -1.04
N ALA A 501 2.90 -32.50 -0.46
CA ALA A 501 4.26 -31.99 -0.66
C ALA A 501 5.31 -32.94 -0.05
N ALA A 502 5.05 -33.46 1.15
CA ALA A 502 5.89 -34.45 1.83
C ALA A 502 5.97 -35.78 1.06
N GLU A 503 4.84 -36.29 0.58
CA GLU A 503 4.78 -37.50 -0.25
C GLU A 503 5.63 -37.34 -1.52
N LYS A 504 5.52 -36.20 -2.22
CA LYS A 504 6.28 -35.92 -3.44
C LYS A 504 7.78 -35.93 -3.21
N ILE A 505 8.25 -35.24 -2.16
CA ILE A 505 9.69 -35.15 -1.91
C ILE A 505 10.25 -36.49 -1.42
N ILE A 506 9.52 -37.26 -0.60
CA ILE A 506 9.93 -38.61 -0.19
C ILE A 506 10.06 -39.52 -1.40
N LEU A 507 9.04 -39.55 -2.28
CA LEU A 507 9.09 -40.36 -3.50
C LEU A 507 10.30 -39.99 -4.37
N GLN A 508 10.63 -38.70 -4.45
CA GLN A 508 11.77 -38.23 -5.22
C GLN A 508 13.11 -38.62 -4.58
N LEU A 509 13.23 -38.56 -3.25
CA LEU A 509 14.43 -39.01 -2.53
C LEU A 509 14.59 -40.55 -2.61
N GLN A 510 13.50 -41.31 -2.69
CA GLN A 510 13.52 -42.76 -2.79
C GLN A 510 13.80 -43.29 -4.21
N LYS A 511 13.64 -42.46 -5.27
CA LYS A 511 13.81 -42.92 -6.66
C LYS A 511 15.20 -43.48 -6.96
N ASP A 512 16.27 -42.94 -6.38
CA ASP A 512 17.64 -43.46 -6.58
C ASP A 512 17.84 -44.86 -5.94
N ASN A 513 17.00 -45.26 -4.98
CA ASN A 513 17.10 -46.61 -4.38
C ASN A 513 16.40 -47.68 -5.22
N ARG A 514 15.59 -47.30 -6.23
CA ARG A 514 14.84 -48.25 -7.06
C ARG A 514 15.65 -48.83 -8.23
N GLU A 515 16.75 -48.20 -8.62
CA GLU A 515 17.68 -48.76 -9.63
C GLU A 515 18.69 -49.75 -9.02
N ALA A 516 18.82 -49.81 -7.70
CA ALA A 516 19.68 -50.77 -7.00
C ALA A 516 18.91 -51.97 -6.38
N ASN A 517 17.60 -51.88 -6.20
CA ASN A 517 16.78 -52.94 -5.59
C ASN A 517 15.47 -53.13 -6.37
N THR A 518 15.56 -53.79 -7.53
CA THR A 518 14.39 -54.50 -8.07
C THR A 518 14.12 -55.73 -7.23
N GLY A 519 13.02 -55.69 -6.48
CA GLY A 519 12.40 -56.89 -5.92
C GLY A 519 11.83 -56.65 -4.53
N ILE A 520 10.54 -56.29 -4.47
CA ILE A 520 9.51 -56.71 -3.48
C ILE A 520 8.52 -55.56 -3.18
N LEU A 521 7.32 -55.74 -3.75
CA LEU A 521 5.98 -55.32 -3.30
C LEU A 521 5.77 -53.94 -2.67
N ILE A 522 5.25 -52.98 -3.46
CA ILE A 522 3.97 -52.30 -3.16
C ILE A 522 3.22 -52.09 -4.49
N SER A 523 2.55 -53.16 -4.92
CA SER A 523 1.57 -53.16 -6.02
C SER A 523 0.20 -53.37 -5.39
N SER A 524 -0.52 -52.27 -5.10
CA SER A 524 -2.00 -52.21 -5.09
C SER A 524 -2.46 -50.87 -4.48
N ARG A 525 -2.45 -49.81 -5.31
CA ARG A 525 -3.37 -48.63 -5.23
C ARG A 525 -2.94 -47.44 -6.11
N ILE A 526 -1.79 -47.51 -6.77
CA ILE A 526 -1.24 -46.41 -7.58
C ILE A 526 -1.01 -46.90 -9.02
N PHE A 527 -2.09 -47.12 -9.78
CA PHE A 527 -2.01 -47.08 -11.24
C PHE A 527 -3.20 -46.32 -11.78
N GLY A 528 -2.97 -45.02 -11.89
CA GLY A 528 -3.85 -44.01 -12.45
C GLY A 528 -3.08 -42.71 -12.64
N ILE A 529 -1.82 -42.81 -13.09
CA ILE A 529 -1.04 -41.65 -13.53
C ILE A 529 -0.58 -41.99 -14.94
N SER A 530 -1.46 -41.69 -15.90
CA SER A 530 -1.01 -41.26 -17.21
C SER A 530 -0.06 -40.09 -17.02
N THR A 531 0.98 -40.03 -17.85
CA THR A 531 1.86 -38.87 -18.01
C THR A 531 1.08 -37.57 -17.85
N ILE A 532 1.23 -36.90 -16.71
CA ILE A 532 0.54 -35.64 -16.43
C ILE A 532 1.24 -34.58 -17.29
N PRO A 533 0.57 -33.99 -18.29
CA PRO A 533 1.13 -32.88 -19.05
C PRO A 533 1.39 -31.71 -18.09
N ALA A 534 2.39 -30.88 -18.39
CA ALA A 534 2.72 -29.69 -17.59
C ALA A 534 1.49 -28.81 -17.25
N ASP A 535 0.46 -28.86 -18.09
CA ASP A 535 -0.80 -28.12 -17.97
C ASP A 535 -1.66 -28.54 -16.76
N HIS A 536 -1.58 -29.79 -16.28
CA HIS A 536 -2.42 -30.25 -15.17
C HIS A 536 -1.89 -29.84 -13.79
N PHE A 537 -0.59 -29.49 -13.69
CA PHE A 537 0.03 -28.97 -12.46
C PHE A 537 -0.21 -27.46 -12.26
N GLN A 538 -0.50 -26.73 -13.34
CA GLN A 538 -0.79 -25.29 -13.33
C GLN A 538 -2.10 -24.99 -12.57
N SER A 539 -3.14 -25.77 -12.83
CA SER A 539 -4.49 -25.62 -12.26
C SER A 539 -4.54 -25.69 -10.71
N ASN A 540 -3.67 -26.47 -10.07
CA ASN A 540 -3.68 -26.64 -8.61
C ASN A 540 -2.89 -25.55 -7.87
N VAL A 541 -1.84 -24.99 -8.48
CA VAL A 541 -1.14 -23.82 -7.92
C VAL A 541 -2.02 -22.56 -8.02
N GLU A 542 -2.82 -22.47 -9.08
CA GLU A 542 -3.76 -21.37 -9.34
C GLU A 542 -4.97 -21.32 -8.39
N SER A 543 -5.33 -22.44 -7.73
CA SER A 543 -6.44 -22.48 -6.77
C SER A 543 -6.01 -22.08 -5.35
N GLU A 544 -4.79 -22.46 -4.95
CA GLU A 544 -4.22 -22.13 -3.63
C GLU A 544 -3.80 -20.66 -3.51
N LEU A 545 -3.33 -20.05 -4.60
CA LEU A 545 -3.06 -18.61 -4.69
C LEU A 545 -4.28 -17.73 -4.33
N ARG A 546 -5.51 -18.22 -4.58
CA ARG A 546 -6.76 -17.48 -4.36
C ARG A 546 -7.08 -17.22 -2.89
N ASN A 547 -6.64 -18.08 -1.98
CA ASN A 547 -6.99 -17.98 -0.56
C ASN A 547 -5.99 -17.13 0.23
N THR A 548 -4.73 -17.04 -0.19
CA THR A 548 -3.69 -16.27 0.51
C THR A 548 -3.56 -14.82 0.02
N ALA A 549 -3.94 -14.51 -1.23
CA ALA A 549 -3.72 -13.18 -1.85
C ALA A 549 -4.37 -11.98 -1.12
N LYS A 550 -5.45 -12.20 -0.35
CA LYS A 550 -6.21 -11.13 0.34
C LYS A 550 -5.46 -10.43 1.48
N SER A 551 -4.60 -11.17 2.18
CA SER A 551 -3.73 -10.64 3.25
C SER A 551 -2.45 -9.97 2.68
N ASN A 552 -2.08 -10.35 1.47
CA ASN A 552 -0.70 -10.30 0.98
C ASN A 552 -0.30 -9.03 0.22
N LEU A 553 -1.25 -8.36 -0.41
CA LEU A 553 -1.00 -7.13 -1.17
C LEU A 553 -1.21 -5.85 -0.35
N ALA A 554 -1.88 -5.94 0.81
CA ALA A 554 -1.95 -4.86 1.79
C ALA A 554 -0.55 -4.49 2.34
N TYR A 555 0.32 -5.49 2.54
CA TYR A 555 1.69 -5.29 3.01
C TYR A 555 2.59 -4.61 1.96
N LEU A 556 2.55 -5.05 0.69
CA LEU A 556 3.33 -4.44 -0.41
C LEU A 556 2.91 -2.98 -0.66
N SER A 557 1.62 -2.65 -0.47
CA SER A 557 1.11 -1.26 -0.52
C SER A 557 1.59 -0.38 0.65
N LYS A 558 1.83 -0.97 1.85
CA LYS A 558 2.32 -0.26 3.04
C LYS A 558 3.78 0.19 2.88
N LYS A 559 4.62 -0.60 2.20
CA LYS A 559 6.05 -0.31 2.05
C LYS A 559 6.34 0.76 0.98
N CYS A 560 5.57 0.81 -0.11
CA CYS A 560 5.65 1.88 -1.12
C CYS A 560 5.35 3.26 -0.51
N PHE A 561 4.38 3.32 0.41
CA PHE A 561 4.00 4.56 1.11
C PHE A 561 5.03 5.05 2.14
N CYS A 562 5.82 4.17 2.77
CA CYS A 562 6.92 4.60 3.64
C CYS A 562 7.98 5.44 2.89
N LYS A 563 8.17 5.21 1.58
CA LYS A 563 9.03 6.00 0.70
C LYS A 563 8.32 7.24 0.12
N GLU A 564 7.00 7.15 -0.15
CA GLU A 564 6.15 8.32 -0.47
C GLU A 564 6.26 9.39 0.61
N ASN A 565 6.31 8.99 1.87
CA ASN A 565 6.44 9.89 2.99
C ASN A 565 7.83 10.52 3.09
N SER A 566 8.93 9.78 2.88
CA SER A 566 10.26 10.41 2.90
C SER A 566 10.46 11.45 1.79
N THR A 567 9.74 11.35 0.67
CA THR A 567 9.78 12.29 -0.46
C THR A 567 8.69 13.37 -0.40
N ALA A 568 7.51 13.09 0.16
CA ALA A 568 6.46 14.08 0.45
C ALA A 568 6.83 14.98 1.64
N TYR A 569 7.49 14.43 2.68
CA TYR A 569 8.02 15.22 3.81
C TYR A 569 9.16 16.14 3.38
N ARG A 570 10.03 15.71 2.44
CA ARG A 570 11.02 16.61 1.80
C ARG A 570 10.38 17.69 0.93
N LYS A 571 9.14 17.50 0.44
CA LYS A 571 8.43 18.48 -0.40
C LYS A 571 7.62 19.49 0.39
N LEU A 572 7.07 19.11 1.55
CA LEU A 572 6.50 20.06 2.51
C LEU A 572 7.54 21.09 3.00
N ASP A 573 8.83 20.72 3.05
CA ASP A 573 9.95 21.65 3.28
C ASP A 573 10.24 22.60 2.09
N SER A 574 9.74 22.32 0.88
CA SER A 574 10.11 23.03 -0.35
C SER A 574 8.95 23.76 -1.05
N SER A 575 7.70 23.54 -0.64
CA SER A 575 6.52 24.16 -1.25
C SER A 575 5.60 24.81 -0.21
N THR A 576 6.19 25.69 0.62
CA THR A 576 5.54 26.87 1.22
C THR A 576 6.64 27.75 1.81
N LEU A 577 7.30 28.49 0.92
CA LEU A 577 7.81 29.84 1.17
C LEU A 577 7.06 30.77 0.23
#